data_AF-A0A920TJA0-F1
#
_entry.id   AF-A0A920TJA0-F1
#
_cell.length_a   1.000
_cell.length_b   1.000
_cell.length_c   1.000
_cell.angle_alpha   90.00
_cell.angle_beta   90.00
_cell.angle_gamma   90.00
#
_symmetry.space_group_name_H-M   'P 1'
#
loop_
_entity.id
_entity.type
_entity.pdbx_description
1 polymer ?
#
loop_
_entity_poly.entity_id
_entity_poly.type
_entity_poly.pdbx_seq_one_letter_code
_entity_poly.pdbx_strand_id
1 'polypeptide(L)'
;MKGYFALFLLLDTGIMGVFLSLDFFLFYVFWEVMLLPMYFLIGMWGGPQREYAAIKFFLYTLFGSVPFADCLTGALFCMWKNI
;
A
#
# COMPACT_ATOMS: atom_id res chain seq x y z
N MET A 1 20.66 9.17 9.26
CA MET A 1 21.02 7.73 9.24
C MET A 1 19.97 6.85 9.91
N LYS A 2 19.71 6.99 11.22
CA LYS A 2 18.77 6.09 11.95
C LYS A 2 17.34 6.02 11.38
N GLY A 3 16.78 7.15 10.95
CA GLY A 3 15.43 7.18 10.37
C GLY A 3 15.27 6.42 9.05
N TYR A 4 16.32 6.36 8.22
CA TYR A 4 16.31 5.60 6.97
C TYR A 4 16.21 4.10 7.23
N PHE A 5 17.03 3.58 8.15
CA PHE A 5 17.01 2.17 8.53
C PHE A 5 15.69 1.76 9.22
N ALA A 6 15.10 2.64 10.03
CA ALA A 6 13.81 2.38 10.65
C ALA A 6 12.68 2.25 9.62
N LEU A 7 12.62 3.14 8.64
CA LEU A 7 11.64 3.07 7.54
C LEU A 7 11.87 1.87 6.63
N PHE A 8 13.14 1.51 6.39
CA PHE A 8 13.51 0.35 5.61
C PHE A 8 13.05 -0.97 6.27
N LEU A 9 13.26 -1.11 7.59
CA LEU A 9 12.77 -2.26 8.36
C LEU A 9 11.23 -2.31 8.39
N LEU A 10 10.57 -1.15 8.46
CA LEU A 10 9.11 -1.08 8.42
C LEU A 10 8.57 -1.54 7.05
N LEU A 11 9.23 -1.14 5.96
CA LEU A 11 8.92 -1.61 4.62
C LEU A 11 9.11 -3.13 4.48
N ASP A 12 10.22 -3.68 5.00
CA ASP A 12 10.48 -5.13 5.00
C ASP A 12 9.41 -5.91 5.80
N THR A 13 9.01 -5.38 6.96
CA THR A 13 7.91 -5.94 7.77
C THR A 13 6.57 -5.88 7.02
N GLY A 14 6.31 -4.82 6.25
CA GLY A 14 5.13 -4.70 5.40
C GLY A 14 5.09 -5.77 4.30
N ILE A 15 6.22 -6.01 3.62
CA ILE A 15 6.35 -7.06 2.60
C ILE A 15 6.12 -8.44 3.21
N MET A 16 6.74 -8.73 4.36
CA MET A 16 6.48 -9.96 5.13
C MET A 16 4.98 -10.10 5.46
N GLY A 17 4.32 -9.02 5.91
CA GLY A 17 2.89 -9.01 6.24
C GLY A 17 1.98 -9.31 5.04
N VAL A 18 2.32 -8.83 3.84
CA VAL A 18 1.61 -9.17 2.59
C VAL A 18 1.69 -10.68 2.34
N PHE A 19 2.85 -11.31 2.50
CA PHE A 19 3.00 -12.76 2.30
C PHE A 19 2.34 -13.62 3.38
N LEU A 20 2.17 -13.08 4.59
CA LEU A 20 1.49 -13.74 5.72
C LEU A 20 -0.05 -13.59 5.68
N SER A 21 -0.58 -12.72 4.82
CA SER A 21 -2.01 -12.45 4.74
C SER A 21 -2.76 -13.60 4.06
N LEU A 22 -3.65 -14.28 4.81
CA LEU A 22 -4.55 -15.30 4.24
C LEU A 22 -5.84 -14.71 3.66
N ASP A 23 -6.26 -13.53 4.13
CA ASP A 23 -7.51 -12.90 3.71
C ASP A 23 -7.25 -11.72 2.76
N PHE A 24 -8.08 -11.60 1.71
CA PHE A 24 -8.00 -10.50 0.73
C PHE A 24 -8.12 -9.11 1.38
N PHE A 25 -8.88 -8.99 2.48
CA PHE A 25 -8.99 -7.75 3.24
C PHE A 25 -7.69 -7.41 3.97
N LEU A 26 -7.07 -8.39 4.64
CA LEU A 26 -5.82 -8.18 5.38
C LEU A 26 -4.65 -7.89 4.42
N PHE A 27 -4.62 -8.58 3.27
CA PHE A 27 -3.68 -8.32 2.18
C PHE A 27 -3.75 -6.87 1.71
N TYR A 28 -4.95 -6.33 1.51
CA TYR A 28 -5.16 -4.94 1.11
C TYR A 28 -4.61 -3.94 2.15
N VAL A 29 -4.86 -4.20 3.44
CA VAL A 29 -4.34 -3.36 4.53
C VAL A 29 -2.81 -3.35 4.55
N PHE A 30 -2.16 -4.53 4.48
CA PHE A 30 -0.70 -4.60 4.46
C PHE A 30 -0.11 -3.94 3.20
N TRP A 31 -0.80 -4.04 2.07
CA TRP A 31 -0.42 -3.38 0.82
C TRP A 31 -0.41 -1.84 0.96
N GLU A 32 -1.39 -1.25 1.64
CA GLU A 32 -1.38 0.20 1.93
C GLU A 32 -0.35 0.60 2.99
N VAL A 33 -0.16 -0.23 4.03
CA VAL A 33 0.80 0.06 5.11
C VAL A 33 2.23 0.13 4.60
N MET A 34 2.63 -0.71 3.63
CA MET A 34 3.98 -0.67 3.05
C MET A 34 4.23 0.53 2.10
N LEU A 35 3.16 1.13 1.54
CA LEU A 35 3.27 2.31 0.68
C LEU A 35 3.72 3.55 1.46
N LEU A 36 3.27 3.68 2.71
CA LEU A 36 3.59 4.81 3.59
C LEU A 36 5.11 4.98 3.80
N PRO A 37 5.88 3.97 4.28
CA PRO A 37 7.33 4.10 4.45
C PRO A 37 8.06 4.28 3.12
N MET A 38 7.56 3.71 2.01
CA MET A 38 8.14 3.88 0.68
C MET A 38 8.02 5.33 0.20
N TYR A 39 6.85 5.95 0.40
CA TYR A 39 6.63 7.37 0.13
C TYR A 39 7.58 8.26 0.94
N PHE A 40 7.76 7.98 2.24
CA PHE A 40 8.71 8.72 3.08
C PHE A 40 10.18 8.52 2.67
N LEU A 41 10.56 7.32 2.25
CA LEU A 41 11.92 7.02 1.77
C LEU A 41 12.24 7.79 0.48
N ILE A 42 11.33 7.79 -0.50
CA ILE A 42 11.50 8.51 -1.76
C ILE A 42 11.46 10.02 -1.53
N GLY A 43 10.56 10.52 -0.69
CA GLY A 43 10.42 11.95 -0.40
C GLY A 43 11.61 12.56 0.31
N MET A 44 12.10 11.94 1.39
CA MET A 44 13.22 12.50 2.19
C MET A 44 14.60 12.20 1.59
N TRP A 45 14.82 10.98 1.11
CA TRP A 45 16.15 10.51 0.67
C TRP A 45 16.29 10.28 -0.84
N GLY A 46 15.25 10.57 -1.63
CA GLY A 46 15.32 10.46 -3.09
C GLY A 46 16.20 11.52 -3.76
N GLY A 47 16.46 11.31 -5.06
CA GLY A 47 17.29 12.18 -5.90
C GLY A 47 16.65 13.53 -6.29
N PRO A 48 17.18 14.22 -7.32
CA PRO A 48 16.56 15.44 -7.84
C PRO A 48 15.13 15.14 -8.32
N GLN A 49 14.16 16.00 -7.95
CA GLN A 49 12.70 15.82 -8.18
C GLN A 49 12.00 14.71 -7.37
N ARG A 50 12.57 14.34 -6.22
CA ARG A 50 12.03 13.36 -5.24
C ARG A 50 10.54 13.51 -4.88
N GLU A 51 10.05 14.73 -4.66
CA GLU A 51 8.64 14.96 -4.32
C GLU A 51 7.70 14.57 -5.48
N TYR A 52 8.09 14.90 -6.71
CA TYR A 52 7.30 14.60 -7.90
C TYR A 52 7.29 13.10 -8.22
N ALA A 53 8.41 12.41 -7.99
CA ALA A 53 8.50 10.97 -8.11
C ALA A 53 7.69 10.23 -7.05
N ALA A 54 7.72 10.71 -5.79
CA ALA A 54 6.97 10.11 -4.68
C ALA A 54 5.44 10.24 -4.90
N ILE A 55 4.98 11.41 -5.35
CA ILE A 55 3.56 11.66 -5.63
C ILE A 55 3.08 10.78 -6.79
N LYS A 56 3.83 10.70 -7.90
CA LYS A 56 3.46 9.81 -9.00
C LYS A 56 3.41 8.35 -8.57
N PHE A 57 4.42 7.87 -7.84
CA PHE A 57 4.44 6.51 -7.33
C PHE A 57 3.20 6.22 -6.47
N PHE A 58 2.89 7.12 -5.53
CA PHE A 58 1.71 7.00 -4.67
C PHE A 58 0.39 6.97 -5.46
N LEU A 59 0.22 7.87 -6.43
CA LEU A 59 -0.96 7.89 -7.30
C LEU A 59 -1.08 6.61 -8.15
N TYR A 60 0.02 6.10 -8.71
CA TYR A 60 -0.02 4.87 -9.51
C TYR A 60 -0.42 3.65 -8.67
N THR A 61 0.03 3.56 -7.42
CA THR A 61 -0.34 2.43 -6.55
C THR A 61 -1.74 2.58 -5.99
N LEU A 62 -2.21 3.79 -5.68
CA LEU A 62 -3.60 4.07 -5.29
C LEU A 62 -4.58 3.65 -6.38
N PHE A 63 -4.34 4.06 -7.63
CA PHE A 63 -5.17 3.63 -8.76
C PHE A 63 -5.14 2.11 -8.99
N GLY A 64 -4.05 1.43 -8.60
CA GLY A 64 -3.96 -0.03 -8.64
C GLY A 64 -4.77 -0.75 -7.54
N SER A 65 -4.99 -0.10 -6.39
CA SER A 65 -5.72 -0.67 -5.25
C SER A 65 -7.25 -0.54 -5.36
N VAL A 66 -7.75 0.49 -6.05
CA VAL A 66 -9.18 0.78 -6.27
C VAL A 66 -9.99 -0.40 -6.86
N PRO A 67 -9.54 -1.14 -7.89
CA PRO A 67 -10.33 -2.25 -8.45
C PRO A 67 -10.52 -3.44 -7.49
N PHE A 68 -9.66 -3.63 -6.50
CA PHE A 68 -9.84 -4.69 -5.48
C PHE A 68 -10.88 -4.31 -4.43
N ALA A 69 -10.91 -3.05 -4.00
CA ALA A 69 -11.90 -2.55 -3.06
C ALA A 69 -13.31 -2.53 -3.66
N ASP A 70 -13.45 -2.08 -4.91
CA ASP A 70 -14.74 -2.07 -5.64
C ASP A 70 -15.29 -3.48 -5.89
N CYS A 71 -14.42 -4.48 -6.09
CA CYS A 71 -14.85 -5.86 -6.24
C CYS A 71 -15.41 -6.44 -4.93
N LEU A 72 -14.82 -6.08 -3.77
CA LEU A 72 -15.25 -6.59 -2.46
C LEU A 72 -16.60 -6.00 -2.02
N THR A 73 -16.81 -4.69 -2.22
CA THR A 73 -18.12 -4.04 -1.99
C THR A 73 -19.17 -4.51 -3.00
N GLY A 74 -18.78 -4.75 -4.26
CA GLY A 74 -19.65 -5.37 -5.26
C GLY A 74 -20.11 -6.77 -4.87
N ALA A 75 -19.22 -7.61 -4.34
CA ALA A 75 -19.57 -8.94 -3.84
C ALA A 75 -20.51 -8.88 -2.63
N LEU A 76 -20.25 -7.98 -1.68
CA LEU A 76 -21.13 -7.73 -0.52
C LEU A 76 -22.52 -7.20 -0.93
N PHE A 77 -22.58 -6.29 -1.90
CA PHE A 77 -23.85 -5.79 -2.45
C PHE A 77 -24.63 -6.89 -3.19
N CYS A 78 -23.93 -7.77 -3.92
CA CYS A 78 -24.54 -8.91 -4.60
C CYS A 78 -25.07 -9.95 -3.59
N MET A 79 -24.36 -10.16 -2.47
CA MET A 79 -24.81 -11.03 -1.37
C MET A 79 -26.05 -10.48 -0.66
N TRP A 80 -26.14 -9.16 -0.45
CA TRP A 80 -27.32 -8.52 0.16
C TRP A 80 -28.54 -8.49 -0.76
N LYS A 81 -28.34 -8.51 -2.09
CA LYS A 81 -29.42 -8.63 -3.08
C LYS A 81 -30.04 -10.05 -3.11
N ASN A 82 -29.32 -11.04 -2.58
CA ASN A 82 -29.73 -12.46 -2.56
C ASN A 82 -30.21 -12.94 -1.18
N ILE A 83 -30.50 -12.00 -0.26
CA ILE A 83 -31.23 -12.22 1.00
C ILE A 83 -32.59 -11.50 0.92
#